data_AF-A0A430B8A7-F1
#
_entry.id   AF-A0A430B8A7-F1
#
_cell.length_a   1.000
_cell.length_b   1.000
_cell.length_c   1.000
_cell.angle_alpha   90.00
_cell.angle_beta   90.00
_cell.angle_gamma   90.00
#
_symmetry.space_group_name_H-M   'P 1'
#
loop_
_entity.id
_entity.type
_entity.pdbx_description
1 polymer ?
#
loop_
_entity_poly.entity_id
_entity_poly.type
_entity_poly.pdbx_seq_one_letter_code
_entity_poly.pdbx_strand_id
1 'polypeptide(L)'
;MFKVIDWHEEFTIEEKIAHAKATYKIEGALTGQIQVDYSIYYLNYNKEEIHASSSRFEGFMLFEGNIGEKQGSFVLYDRGSFINNQYEANVSIVKGSGTGEFFDISGEGTYYPANDGMLLELKTNIGE
;
A
#
# COMPACT_ATOMS: atom_id res chain seq x y z
N MET A 1 0.69 6.94 -9.09
CA MET A 1 1.04 7.72 -7.88
C MET A 1 -0.05 7.49 -6.85
N PHE A 2 0.29 7.02 -5.65
CA PHE A 2 -0.61 7.00 -4.50
C PHE A 2 -0.52 8.33 -3.75
N LYS A 3 -1.67 8.88 -3.35
CA LYS A 3 -1.77 10.07 -2.50
C LYS A 3 -2.66 9.74 -1.32
N VAL A 4 -2.19 10.02 -0.10
CA VAL A 4 -2.98 9.81 1.12
C VAL A 4 -4.20 10.73 1.07
N ILE A 5 -5.39 10.16 1.22
CA ILE A 5 -6.64 10.89 1.47
C ILE A 5 -6.90 10.93 2.97
N ASP A 6 -6.78 9.77 3.62
CA ASP A 6 -7.07 9.59 5.03
C ASP A 6 -6.10 8.58 5.64
N TRP A 7 -5.71 8.82 6.89
CA TRP A 7 -4.82 7.95 7.67
C TRP A 7 -5.26 7.98 9.13
N HIS A 8 -5.66 6.81 9.63
CA HIS A 8 -6.00 6.60 11.03
C HIS A 8 -5.13 5.49 11.59
N GLU A 9 -4.37 5.80 12.63
CA GLU A 9 -3.45 4.87 13.26
C GLU A 9 -3.59 4.92 14.78
N GLU A 10 -3.58 3.75 15.41
CA GLU A 10 -3.62 3.59 16.85
C GLU A 10 -2.68 2.46 17.31
N PHE A 11 -2.03 2.66 18.45
CA PHE A 11 -1.25 1.59 19.08
C PHE A 11 -2.16 0.52 19.67
N THR A 12 -1.93 -0.72 19.29
CA THR A 12 -2.65 -1.89 19.81
C THR A 12 -1.84 -2.65 20.85
N ILE A 13 -0.51 -2.53 20.83
CA ILE A 13 0.40 -3.14 21.82
C ILE A 13 1.54 -2.18 22.16
N GLU A 14 1.60 -1.74 23.43
CA GLU A 14 2.75 -1.09 24.09
C GLU A 14 3.56 -0.08 23.26
N GLU A 15 2.95 0.90 22.58
CA GLU A 15 3.67 1.88 21.74
C GLU A 15 4.70 1.26 20.75
N LYS A 16 4.49 -0.03 20.42
CA LYS A 16 5.39 -0.85 19.61
C LYS A 16 4.67 -1.41 18.41
N ILE A 17 3.41 -1.79 18.56
CA ILE A 17 2.59 -2.29 17.45
C ILE A 17 1.39 -1.37 17.31
N ALA A 18 1.23 -0.83 16.11
CA ALA A 18 0.10 -0.02 15.72
C ALA A 18 -0.72 -0.71 14.62
N HIS A 19 -2.00 -0.39 14.60
CA HIS A 19 -2.92 -0.72 13.53
C HIS A 19 -3.23 0.57 12.78
N ALA A 20 -3.10 0.55 11.45
CA ALA A 20 -3.42 1.71 10.63
C ALA A 20 -4.43 1.34 9.53
N LYS A 21 -5.44 2.19 9.37
CA LYS A 21 -6.33 2.19 8.21
C LYS A 21 -6.06 3.44 7.40
N ALA A 22 -5.86 3.27 6.09
CA ALA A 22 -5.64 4.40 5.22
C ALA A 22 -6.45 4.27 3.93
N THR A 23 -6.76 5.44 3.36
CA THR A 23 -7.36 5.55 2.03
C THR A 23 -6.41 6.35 1.15
N TYR A 24 -6.12 5.83 -0.04
CA TYR A 24 -5.32 6.50 -1.05
C TYR A 24 -6.12 6.76 -2.31
N LYS A 25 -5.85 7.90 -2.95
CA LYS A 25 -6.16 8.11 -4.36
C LYS A 25 -5.01 7.55 -5.19
N ILE A 26 -5.31 6.85 -6.29
CA ILE A 26 -4.32 6.46 -7.27
C ILE A 26 -4.62 7.06 -8.64
N GLU A 27 -3.58 7.62 -9.26
CA GLU A 27 -3.62 8.21 -10.60
C GLU A 27 -2.42 7.73 -11.42
N GLY A 28 -2.61 7.60 -12.74
CA GLY A 28 -1.61 7.08 -13.69
C GLY A 28 -2.14 5.89 -14.49
N ALA A 29 -1.32 4.86 -14.67
CA ALA A 29 -1.73 3.64 -15.37
C ALA A 29 -2.87 2.89 -14.64
N LEU A 30 -2.86 2.95 -13.31
CA LEU A 30 -3.98 2.59 -12.45
C LEU A 30 -4.66 3.89 -12.01
N THR A 31 -5.99 3.95 -12.13
CA THR A 31 -6.80 5.08 -11.66
C THR A 31 -7.93 4.57 -10.76
N GLY A 32 -8.08 5.14 -9.57
CA GLY A 32 -9.09 4.67 -8.62
C GLY A 32 -8.77 5.02 -7.17
N GLN A 33 -9.17 4.14 -6.27
CA GLN A 33 -8.89 4.26 -4.83
C GLN A 33 -8.28 2.97 -4.29
N ILE A 34 -7.54 3.12 -3.20
CA ILE A 34 -7.02 2.01 -2.41
C ILE A 34 -7.42 2.20 -0.96
N GLN A 35 -7.99 1.18 -0.36
CA GLN A 35 -8.17 1.08 1.08
C GLN A 35 -7.21 0.06 1.64
N VAL A 36 -6.59 0.36 2.77
CA VAL A 36 -5.59 -0.52 3.38
C VAL A 36 -5.83 -0.68 4.86
N ASP A 37 -5.46 -1.86 5.34
CA ASP A 37 -5.40 -2.24 6.73
C ASP A 37 -3.99 -2.79 7.02
N TYR A 38 -3.20 -2.03 7.80
CA TYR A 38 -1.80 -2.32 8.13
C TYR A 38 -1.63 -2.73 9.59
N SER A 39 -0.72 -3.67 9.83
CA SER A 39 -0.02 -3.83 11.10
C SER A 39 1.38 -3.22 10.99
N ILE A 40 1.71 -2.32 11.91
CA ILE A 40 2.98 -1.57 11.92
C ILE A 40 3.73 -1.91 13.21
N TYR A 41 4.93 -2.46 13.08
CA TYR A 41 5.86 -2.66 14.18
C TYR A 41 6.91 -1.54 14.19
N TYR A 42 6.92 -0.74 15.25
CA TYR A 42 7.92 0.28 15.50
C TYR A 42 9.14 -0.32 16.22
N LEU A 43 10.29 -0.28 15.56
CA LEU A 43 11.59 -0.61 16.14
C LEU A 43 12.03 0.50 17.10
N ASN A 44 11.77 1.74 16.71
CA ASN A 44 11.94 2.93 17.51
C ASN A 44 10.83 3.92 17.13
N TYR A 45 10.00 4.28 18.09
CA TYR A 45 8.94 5.26 17.90
C TYR A 45 9.36 6.62 18.45
N ASN A 46 9.47 7.61 17.58
CA ASN A 46 9.77 8.99 17.95
C ASN A 46 8.47 9.81 17.92
N LYS A 47 7.94 10.13 19.10
CA LYS A 47 6.71 10.92 19.27
C LYS A 47 6.85 12.38 18.86
N GLU A 48 8.05 12.92 18.97
CA GLU A 48 8.33 14.32 18.66
C GLU A 48 8.51 14.53 17.16
N GLU A 49 9.06 13.52 16.47
CA GLU A 49 9.27 13.50 15.04
C GLU A 49 8.93 12.12 14.47
N ILE A 50 7.65 11.92 14.13
CA ILE A 50 7.13 10.61 13.68
C ILE A 50 7.91 10.08 12.48
N HIS A 51 8.30 10.95 11.54
CA HIS A 51 9.09 10.60 10.37
C HIS A 51 10.56 10.24 10.66
N ALA A 52 11.02 10.41 11.90
CA ALA A 52 12.32 9.89 12.37
C ALA A 52 12.19 8.51 13.06
N SER A 53 10.97 7.97 13.17
CA SER A 53 10.74 6.61 13.67
C SER A 53 11.33 5.58 12.71
N SER A 54 11.69 4.41 13.22
CA SER A 54 12.00 3.24 12.39
C SER A 54 10.93 2.17 12.58
N SER A 55 10.41 1.62 11.48
CA SER A 55 9.31 0.67 11.49
C SER A 55 9.40 -0.37 10.39
N ARG A 56 8.66 -1.46 10.61
CA ARG A 56 8.25 -2.43 9.59
C ARG A 56 6.74 -2.43 9.53
N PHE A 57 6.17 -2.63 8.36
CA PHE A 57 4.74 -2.72 8.19
C PHE A 57 4.38 -3.83 7.22
N GLU A 58 3.19 -4.37 7.40
CA GLU A 58 2.56 -5.25 6.43
C GLU A 58 1.03 -5.09 6.47
N GLY A 59 0.37 -5.38 5.36
CA GLY A 59 -1.08 -5.21 5.28
C GLY A 59 -1.66 -5.67 3.95
N PHE A 60 -2.99 -5.57 3.84
CA PHE A 60 -3.72 -5.84 2.61
C PHE A 60 -4.34 -4.56 2.07
N MET A 61 -4.07 -4.26 0.80
CA MET A 61 -4.60 -3.12 0.07
C MET A 61 -5.68 -3.58 -0.91
N LEU A 62 -6.92 -3.13 -0.73
CA LEU A 62 -7.99 -3.30 -1.71
C LEU A 62 -7.94 -2.16 -2.72
N PHE A 63 -7.60 -2.45 -3.97
CA PHE A 63 -7.72 -1.52 -5.09
C PHE A 63 -9.09 -1.66 -5.74
N GLU A 64 -9.73 -0.53 -6.02
CA GLU A 64 -10.93 -0.46 -6.86
C GLU A 64 -10.76 0.65 -7.91
N GLY A 65 -10.91 0.31 -9.18
CA GLY A 65 -10.71 1.28 -10.25
C GLY A 65 -10.47 0.67 -11.62
N ASN A 66 -9.64 1.35 -12.41
CA ASN A 66 -9.39 1.03 -13.81
C ASN A 66 -7.91 0.85 -14.12
N ILE A 67 -7.62 -0.08 -15.03
CA ILE A 67 -6.33 -0.21 -15.73
C ILE A 67 -6.62 -0.01 -17.21
N GLY A 68 -6.27 1.18 -17.75
CA GLY A 68 -6.77 1.59 -19.06
C GLY A 68 -8.31 1.66 -19.06
N GLU A 69 -8.94 0.93 -19.97
CA GLU A 69 -10.42 0.83 -20.05
C GLU A 69 -11.01 -0.29 -19.18
N LYS A 70 -10.18 -1.21 -18.66
CA LYS A 70 -10.62 -2.36 -17.88
C LYS A 70 -10.98 -1.95 -16.46
N GLN A 71 -12.13 -2.41 -15.95
CA GLN A 71 -12.61 -2.09 -14.61
C GLN A 71 -12.72 -3.32 -13.70
N GLY A 72 -12.39 -3.13 -12.42
CA GLY A 72 -12.58 -4.14 -11.40
C GLY A 72 -11.92 -3.77 -10.08
N SER A 73 -11.73 -4.78 -9.24
CA SER A 73 -10.96 -4.68 -8.00
C SER A 73 -10.01 -5.86 -7.84
N PHE A 74 -8.99 -5.69 -6.99
CA PHE A 74 -8.11 -6.77 -6.54
C PHE A 74 -7.42 -6.38 -5.23
N VAL A 75 -6.85 -7.37 -4.54
CA VAL A 75 -6.10 -7.16 -3.30
C VAL A 75 -4.60 -7.27 -3.57
N LEU A 76 -3.82 -6.33 -3.03
CA LEU A 76 -2.37 -6.43 -2.93
C LEU A 76 -1.99 -6.78 -1.49
N TYR A 77 -1.06 -7.70 -1.30
CA TYR A 77 -0.33 -7.85 -0.04
C TYR A 77 0.86 -6.90 -0.09
N ASP A 78 0.94 -6.02 0.90
CA ASP A 78 1.98 -5.00 1.08
C ASP A 78 2.87 -5.36 2.26
N ARG A 79 4.17 -5.17 2.08
CA ARG A 79 5.16 -5.24 3.15
C ARG A 79 6.29 -4.28 2.88
N GLY A 80 6.75 -3.62 3.93
CA GLY A 80 7.87 -2.71 3.81
C GLY A 80 8.48 -2.33 5.13
N SER A 81 9.45 -1.44 5.03
CA SER A 81 10.18 -0.90 6.16
C SER A 81 10.61 0.53 5.89
N PHE A 82 10.71 1.28 6.98
CA PHE A 82 11.37 2.56 7.02
C PHE A 82 12.42 2.49 8.13
N ILE A 83 13.69 2.34 7.78
CA ILE A 83 14.78 2.09 8.73
C ILE A 83 15.95 3.01 8.35
N ASN A 84 16.45 3.79 9.30
CA ASN A 84 17.59 4.70 9.08
C ASN A 84 17.41 5.59 7.83
N ASN A 85 16.23 6.18 7.67
CA ASN A 85 15.83 7.00 6.51
C ASN A 85 15.85 6.27 5.16
N GLN A 86 15.85 4.94 5.15
CA GLN A 86 15.70 4.13 3.95
C GLN A 86 14.32 3.53 3.90
N TYR A 87 13.62 3.76 2.77
CA TYR A 87 12.30 3.24 2.51
C TYR A 87 12.39 2.06 1.54
N GLU A 88 11.84 0.92 1.93
CA GLU A 88 11.73 -0.26 1.07
C GLU A 88 10.33 -0.84 1.19
N ALA A 89 9.63 -1.02 0.07
CA ALA A 89 8.31 -1.63 0.05
C ALA A 89 8.10 -2.50 -1.19
N ASN A 90 7.46 -3.65 -0.98
CA ASN A 90 7.11 -4.60 -2.01
C ASN A 90 5.63 -4.93 -1.92
N VAL A 91 4.98 -5.02 -3.08
CA VAL A 91 3.57 -5.38 -3.19
C VAL A 91 3.42 -6.56 -4.13
N SER A 92 2.44 -7.42 -3.86
CA SER A 92 2.08 -8.54 -4.71
C SER A 92 0.57 -8.69 -4.78
N ILE A 93 0.03 -8.90 -5.98
CA ILE A 93 -1.40 -9.17 -6.15
C ILE A 93 -1.71 -10.53 -5.54
N VAL A 94 -2.67 -10.55 -4.62
CA VAL A 94 -3.15 -11.78 -3.99
C VAL A 94 -3.90 -12.60 -5.04
N LYS A 95 -3.40 -13.80 -5.33
CA LYS A 95 -4.00 -14.69 -6.33
C LYS A 95 -5.47 -14.97 -6.02
N GLY A 96 -6.33 -14.82 -7.04
CA GLY A 96 -7.77 -15.05 -6.92
C GLY A 96 -8.55 -13.94 -6.21
N SER A 97 -7.92 -12.80 -5.93
CA SER A 97 -8.61 -11.62 -5.36
C SER A 97 -9.29 -10.74 -6.39
N GLY A 98 -9.00 -10.96 -7.67
CA GLY A 98 -9.50 -10.14 -8.77
C GLY A 98 -10.99 -10.27 -9.01
N THR A 99 -11.63 -9.16 -9.35
CA THR A 99 -13.05 -9.08 -9.72
C THR A 99 -13.25 -8.40 -11.08
N GLY A 100 -14.42 -8.57 -11.69
CA GLY A 100 -14.71 -7.96 -12.99
C GLY A 100 -13.71 -8.39 -14.06
N GLU A 101 -13.13 -7.43 -14.77
CA GLU A 101 -12.13 -7.68 -15.81
C GLU A 101 -10.74 -8.02 -15.27
N PHE A 102 -10.59 -8.08 -13.94
CA PHE A 102 -9.36 -8.45 -13.26
C PHE A 102 -9.41 -9.87 -12.68
N PHE A 103 -10.38 -10.72 -13.03
CA PHE A 103 -10.62 -12.03 -12.42
C PHE A 103 -9.35 -12.90 -12.23
N ASP A 104 -8.45 -12.94 -13.22
CA ASP A 104 -7.18 -13.70 -13.17
C ASP A 104 -5.95 -12.79 -13.15
N ILE A 105 -6.08 -11.58 -12.58
CA ILE A 105 -4.96 -10.64 -12.49
C ILE A 105 -3.87 -11.18 -11.57
N SER A 106 -2.62 -11.00 -12.00
CA SER A 106 -1.43 -11.26 -11.20
C SER A 106 -0.42 -10.13 -11.38
N GLY A 107 0.51 -9.99 -10.44
CA GLY A 107 1.51 -8.94 -10.52
C GLY A 107 2.27 -8.74 -9.23
N GLU A 108 3.42 -8.10 -9.38
CA GLU A 108 4.31 -7.72 -8.28
C GLU A 108 4.87 -6.33 -8.57
N GLY A 109 5.25 -5.63 -7.51
CA GLY A 109 5.75 -4.27 -7.64
C GLY A 109 6.46 -3.77 -6.41
N THR A 110 6.96 -2.55 -6.54
CA THR A 110 7.57 -1.77 -5.46
C THR A 110 7.00 -0.37 -5.50
N TYR A 111 7.11 0.36 -4.40
CA TYR A 111 6.81 1.78 -4.42
C TYR A 111 7.76 2.56 -3.52
N TYR A 112 7.97 3.83 -3.85
CA TYR A 112 8.95 4.68 -3.18
C TYR A 112 8.44 6.12 -3.03
N PRO A 113 8.97 6.88 -2.05
CA PRO A 113 8.61 8.28 -1.87
C PRO A 113 8.94 9.12 -3.09
N ALA A 114 8.02 10.01 -3.44
CA ALA A 114 8.15 11.03 -4.47
C ALA A 114 7.59 12.37 -3.95
N ASN A 115 7.82 13.46 -4.68
CA ASN A 115 7.45 14.81 -4.22
C ASN A 115 5.97 14.96 -3.83
N ASP A 116 5.06 14.26 -4.53
CA ASP A 116 3.61 14.42 -4.38
C ASP A 116 2.92 13.16 -3.82
N GLY A 117 3.66 12.23 -3.21
CA GLY A 117 3.13 10.98 -2.68
C GLY A 117 4.06 9.79 -2.88
N MET A 118 3.50 8.61 -3.13
CA MET A 118 4.26 7.38 -3.33
C MET A 118 4.13 6.90 -4.78
N LEU A 119 5.25 6.72 -5.49
CA LEU A 119 5.24 6.24 -6.86
C LEU A 119 5.22 4.71 -6.88
N LEU A 120 4.13 4.14 -7.41
CA LEU A 120 3.99 2.70 -7.61
C LEU A 120 4.57 2.26 -8.96
N GLU A 121 5.43 1.26 -8.92
CA GLU A 121 5.87 0.48 -10.07
C GLU A 121 5.32 -0.95 -9.95
N LEU A 122 4.15 -1.17 -10.55
CA LEU A 122 3.47 -2.47 -10.54
C LEU A 122 3.51 -3.09 -11.93
N LYS A 123 4.05 -4.31 -12.03
CA LYS A 123 3.98 -5.11 -13.26
C LYS A 123 2.77 -6.03 -13.14
N THR A 124 1.77 -5.82 -13.98
CA THR A 124 0.55 -6.62 -13.99
C THR A 124 0.50 -7.53 -15.22
N ASN A 125 -0.15 -8.68 -15.05
CA ASN A 125 -0.62 -9.54 -16.11
C ASN A 125 -2.12 -9.72 -15.91
N ILE A 126 -2.91 -9.24 -16.86
CA ILE A 126 -4.36 -9.43 -16.89
C ILE A 126 -4.59 -10.51 -17.92
N GLY A 127 -5.03 -11.69 -17.49
CA GLY A 127 -5.32 -12.81 -18.39
C GLY A 127 -6.16 -12.38 -19.59
N GLU A 128 -5.79 -12.86 -20.78
CA GLU A 128 -6.56 -12.67 -22.03
C GLU A 128 -7.90 -13.41 -21.99
#